data_AF-A0A918BJS9-F1
#
_entry.id   AF-A0A918BJS9-F1
#
_cell.length_a   1.000
_cell.length_b   1.000
_cell.length_c   1.000
_cell.angle_alpha   90.00
_cell.angle_beta   90.00
_cell.angle_gamma   90.00
#
_symmetry.space_group_name_H-M   'P 1'
#
loop_
_entity.id
_entity.type
_entity.pdbx_description
1 polymer ?
#
loop_
_entity_poly.entity_id
_entity_poly.type
_entity_poly.pdbx_seq_one_letter_code
_entity_poly.pdbx_strand_id
1 'polypeptide(L)'
;MAESARLGLGLLLAAPPWSTELPQKESKLYLDQFRDWKMWAAAKREWSAAEKEFLGFDGTLPKVPVPTLLIAAGHTHATDRISSDLHEELVSVAPLGSVKVIADAKHTELLVKQKTATQAVSYAREFLHEMGEGELER
;
A
#
# COMPACT_ATOMS: atom_id res chain seq x y z
N MET A 1 14.82 -16.94 -5.59
CA MET A 1 15.82 -15.88 -5.77
C MET A 1 17.04 -16.51 -6.43
N ALA A 2 17.70 -15.79 -7.33
CA ALA A 2 18.91 -16.27 -7.99
C ALA A 2 20.08 -16.36 -7.00
N GLU A 3 20.82 -17.47 -7.02
CA GLU A 3 22.01 -17.68 -6.19
C GLU A 3 23.11 -16.62 -6.41
N SER A 4 23.11 -15.96 -7.57
CA SER A 4 24.01 -14.86 -7.89
C SER A 4 23.95 -13.71 -6.87
N ALA A 5 22.78 -13.35 -6.37
CA ALA A 5 22.64 -12.28 -5.36
C ALA A 5 23.28 -12.66 -4.02
N ARG A 6 23.21 -13.96 -3.64
CA ARG A 6 23.86 -14.48 -2.42
C ARG A 6 25.38 -14.48 -2.52
N LEU A 7 25.91 -14.63 -3.75
CA LEU A 7 27.33 -14.51 -4.04
C LEU A 7 27.81 -13.04 -4.15
N GLY A 8 26.98 -12.06 -3.77
CA GLY A 8 27.34 -10.64 -3.81
C GLY A 8 27.20 -10.00 -5.19
N LEU A 9 26.68 -10.71 -6.19
CA LEU A 9 26.47 -10.17 -7.54
C LEU A 9 25.18 -9.34 -7.67
N GLY A 10 24.53 -9.00 -6.55
CA GLY A 10 23.36 -8.12 -6.54
C GLY A 10 23.64 -6.76 -7.17
N LEU A 11 24.87 -6.25 -7.10
CA LEU A 11 25.31 -5.02 -7.77
C LEU A 11 25.14 -5.04 -9.29
N LEU A 12 25.10 -6.23 -9.91
CA LEU A 12 24.88 -6.39 -11.34
C LEU A 12 23.41 -6.31 -11.75
N LEU A 13 22.47 -6.34 -10.79
CA LEU A 13 21.06 -6.18 -11.09
C LEU A 13 20.78 -4.76 -11.60
N ALA A 14 20.10 -4.68 -12.75
CA ALA A 14 19.62 -3.43 -13.28
C ALA A 14 18.66 -2.76 -12.30
N ALA A 15 18.70 -1.42 -12.26
CA ALA A 15 17.70 -0.67 -11.51
C ALA A 15 16.32 -0.92 -12.12
N PRO A 16 15.30 -1.24 -11.29
CA PRO A 16 13.97 -1.48 -11.80
C PRO A 16 13.33 -0.16 -12.29
N PRO A 17 12.44 -0.18 -13.31
CA PRO A 17 11.88 1.05 -13.88
C PRO A 17 11.22 1.98 -12.85
N TRP A 18 10.54 1.41 -11.84
CA TRP A 18 9.88 2.17 -10.78
C TRP A 18 10.84 2.96 -9.88
N SER A 19 12.14 2.63 -9.85
CA SER A 19 13.10 3.38 -9.03
C SER A 19 13.29 4.81 -9.51
N THR A 20 12.90 5.11 -10.75
CA THR A 20 12.92 6.48 -11.31
C THR A 20 11.79 7.36 -10.77
N GLU A 21 10.77 6.76 -10.15
CA GLU A 21 9.63 7.47 -9.56
C GLU A 21 9.91 7.92 -8.11
N LEU A 22 10.98 7.41 -7.51
CA LEU A 22 11.36 7.73 -6.13
C LEU A 22 12.08 9.08 -6.06
N PRO A 23 12.01 9.79 -4.91
CA PRO A 23 12.81 10.99 -4.76
C PRO A 23 14.31 10.65 -4.77
N GLN A 24 15.10 11.56 -5.34
CA GLN A 24 16.51 11.30 -5.67
C GLN A 24 17.36 10.95 -4.46
N LYS A 25 17.05 11.55 -3.31
CA LYS A 25 17.80 11.37 -2.05
C LYS A 25 17.68 9.94 -1.52
N GLU A 26 16.53 9.31 -1.71
CA GLU A 26 16.22 7.97 -1.21
C GLU A 26 16.52 6.89 -2.25
N SER A 27 16.58 7.24 -3.54
CA SER A 27 16.76 6.30 -4.66
C SER A 27 17.93 5.33 -4.49
N LYS A 28 19.05 5.80 -3.92
CA LYS A 28 20.21 4.95 -3.62
C LYS A 28 19.89 3.88 -2.59
N LEU A 29 19.23 4.26 -1.48
CA LEU A 29 18.88 3.34 -0.41
C LEU A 29 17.95 2.23 -0.91
N TYR A 30 16.92 2.60 -1.68
CA TYR A 30 16.00 1.63 -2.27
C TYR A 30 16.70 0.68 -3.23
N LEU A 31 17.63 1.18 -4.05
CA LEU A 31 18.40 0.33 -4.96
C LEU A 31 19.35 -0.61 -4.21
N ASP A 32 19.99 -0.14 -3.13
CA ASP A 32 20.84 -0.97 -2.28
C ASP A 32 20.00 -2.10 -1.63
N GLN A 33 18.80 -1.79 -1.11
CA GLN A 33 17.87 -2.78 -0.56
C GLN A 33 17.37 -3.77 -1.62
N PHE A 34 17.02 -3.29 -2.82
CA PHE A 34 16.61 -4.14 -3.94
C PHE A 34 17.72 -5.11 -4.37
N ARG A 35 18.98 -4.73 -4.20
CA ARG A 35 20.14 -5.56 -4.54
C ARG A 35 20.59 -6.48 -3.40
N ASP A 36 20.08 -6.27 -2.18
CA ASP A 36 20.38 -7.11 -1.03
C ASP A 36 19.57 -8.41 -1.05
N TRP A 37 20.27 -9.54 -1.08
CA TRP A 37 19.63 -10.85 -1.04
C TRP A 37 18.86 -11.09 0.27
N LYS A 38 19.25 -10.47 1.38
CA LYS A 38 18.52 -10.64 2.66
C LYS A 38 17.13 -10.03 2.60
N MET A 39 16.96 -8.91 1.89
CA MET A 39 15.66 -8.27 1.69
C MET A 39 14.71 -9.17 0.89
N TRP A 40 15.19 -9.75 -0.21
CA TRP A 40 14.41 -10.72 -0.99
C TRP A 40 14.10 -12.02 -0.24
N ALA A 41 15.00 -12.48 0.64
CA ALA A 41 14.73 -13.62 1.49
C ALA A 41 13.61 -13.32 2.50
N ALA A 42 13.59 -12.11 3.07
CA ALA A 42 12.49 -11.64 3.93
C ALA A 42 11.19 -11.52 3.15
N ALA A 43 11.21 -10.85 1.99
CA ALA A 43 10.05 -10.70 1.12
C ALA A 43 9.44 -12.05 0.72
N LYS A 44 10.27 -13.06 0.39
CA LYS A 44 9.76 -14.41 0.09
C LYS A 44 9.06 -15.05 1.30
N ARG A 45 9.61 -14.87 2.51
CA ARG A 45 9.01 -15.39 3.74
C ARG A 45 7.64 -14.77 4.00
N GLU A 46 7.57 -13.44 3.90
CA GLU A 46 6.33 -12.68 4.11
C GLU A 46 5.29 -13.03 3.04
N TRP A 47 5.71 -13.12 1.77
CA TRP A 47 4.84 -13.56 0.69
C TRP A 47 4.28 -14.96 0.91
N SER A 48 5.11 -15.94 1.31
CA SER A 48 4.61 -17.30 1.60
C SER A 48 3.62 -17.34 2.76
N ALA A 49 3.77 -16.45 3.76
CA ALA A 49 2.80 -16.33 4.85
C ALA A 49 1.48 -15.72 4.35
N ALA A 50 1.55 -14.61 3.62
CA ALA A 50 0.39 -13.96 3.03
C ALA A 50 -0.35 -14.89 2.04
N GLU A 51 0.37 -15.58 1.16
CA GLU A 51 -0.20 -16.55 0.22
C GLU A 51 -0.94 -17.67 0.94
N LYS A 52 -0.38 -18.20 2.03
CA LYS A 52 -1.05 -19.22 2.85
C LYS A 52 -2.35 -18.69 3.46
N GLU A 53 -2.35 -17.45 3.95
CA GLU A 53 -3.54 -16.79 4.49
C GLU A 53 -4.60 -16.59 3.41
N PHE A 54 -4.21 -16.07 2.24
CA PHE A 54 -5.11 -15.92 1.09
C PHE A 54 -5.70 -17.25 0.61
N LEU A 55 -4.90 -18.31 0.51
CA LEU A 55 -5.38 -19.64 0.12
C LEU A 55 -6.27 -20.31 1.18
N GLY A 56 -6.14 -19.91 2.44
CA GLY A 56 -6.94 -20.40 3.56
C GLY A 56 -8.18 -19.55 3.85
N PHE A 57 -8.37 -18.44 3.13
CA PHE A 57 -9.47 -17.51 3.37
C PHE A 57 -10.80 -18.14 2.96
N ASP A 58 -11.79 -18.08 3.85
CA ASP A 58 -13.11 -18.68 3.65
C ASP A 58 -14.10 -17.78 2.89
N GLY A 59 -13.65 -16.60 2.47
CA GLY A 59 -14.44 -15.60 1.77
C GLY A 59 -15.12 -14.58 2.69
N THR A 60 -15.01 -14.71 4.01
CA THR A 60 -15.66 -13.79 4.97
C THR A 60 -14.64 -12.88 5.62
N LEU A 61 -14.71 -11.58 5.31
CA LEU A 61 -13.86 -10.60 5.97
C LEU A 61 -14.23 -10.45 7.46
N PRO A 62 -13.24 -10.48 8.38
CA PRO A 62 -13.50 -10.25 9.79
C PRO A 62 -13.98 -8.81 10.02
N LYS A 63 -14.86 -8.63 11.01
CA LYS A 63 -15.29 -7.28 11.41
C LYS A 63 -14.12 -6.47 11.94
N VAL A 64 -14.02 -5.22 11.51
CA VAL A 64 -13.08 -4.24 12.03
C VAL A 64 -13.79 -3.44 13.12
N PRO A 65 -13.33 -3.44 14.39
CA PRO A 65 -14.06 -2.81 15.49
C PRO A 65 -13.89 -1.29 15.56
N VAL A 66 -13.22 -0.68 14.58
CA VAL A 66 -12.85 0.74 14.57
C VAL A 66 -13.26 1.41 13.27
N PRO A 67 -13.56 2.73 13.29
CA PRO A 67 -13.72 3.51 12.08
C PRO A 67 -12.53 3.34 11.13
N THR A 68 -12.80 3.23 9.83
CA THR A 68 -11.79 2.93 8.81
C THR A 68 -11.91 3.88 7.63
N LEU A 69 -10.81 4.55 7.31
CA LEU A 69 -10.62 5.29 6.07
C LEU A 69 -9.68 4.51 5.16
N LEU A 70 -10.12 4.21 3.95
CA LEU A 70 -9.28 3.66 2.89
C LEU A 70 -8.99 4.77 1.87
N ILE A 71 -7.70 5.02 1.61
CA ILE A 71 -7.25 5.96 0.59
C ILE A 71 -6.64 5.17 -0.56
N ALA A 72 -7.21 5.33 -1.76
CA ALA A 72 -6.81 4.56 -2.93
C ALA A 72 -6.33 5.42 -4.10
N ALA A 73 -5.51 4.80 -4.96
CA ALA A 73 -5.02 5.38 -6.19
C ALA A 73 -6.09 5.27 -7.29
N GLY A 74 -6.42 6.40 -7.93
CA GLY A 74 -7.46 6.48 -8.95
C GLY A 74 -7.20 5.58 -10.15
N HIS A 75 -5.94 5.41 -10.56
CA HIS A 75 -5.62 4.53 -11.68
C HIS A 75 -6.01 3.07 -11.41
N THR A 76 -5.80 2.58 -10.17
CA THR A 76 -6.19 1.22 -9.80
C THR A 76 -7.70 1.07 -9.79
N HIS A 77 -8.44 1.99 -9.17
CA HIS A 77 -9.92 1.95 -9.21
C HIS A 77 -10.48 1.99 -10.63
N ALA A 78 -9.82 2.73 -11.54
CA ALA A 78 -10.27 2.86 -12.92
C ALA A 78 -9.95 1.63 -13.79
N THR A 79 -8.92 0.84 -13.44
CA THR A 79 -8.39 -0.22 -14.32
C THR A 79 -8.54 -1.63 -13.76
N ASP A 80 -8.73 -1.77 -12.45
CA ASP A 80 -8.84 -3.05 -11.76
C ASP A 80 -10.08 -3.06 -10.86
N ARG A 81 -11.15 -3.67 -11.39
CA ARG A 81 -12.42 -3.80 -10.69
C ARG A 81 -12.30 -4.69 -9.45
N ILE A 82 -11.48 -5.74 -9.47
CA ILE A 82 -11.32 -6.64 -8.33
C ILE A 82 -10.76 -5.85 -7.14
N SER A 83 -9.72 -5.04 -7.37
CA SER A 83 -9.19 -4.16 -6.34
C SER A 83 -10.20 -3.14 -5.84
N SER A 84 -11.00 -2.53 -6.73
CA SER A 84 -12.03 -1.57 -6.33
C SER A 84 -13.12 -2.21 -5.46
N ASP A 85 -13.63 -3.38 -5.87
CA ASP A 85 -14.67 -4.10 -5.13
C ASP A 85 -14.14 -4.53 -3.76
N LEU A 86 -12.89 -5.01 -3.68
CA LEU A 86 -12.22 -5.34 -2.42
C LEU A 86 -12.10 -4.13 -1.47
N HIS A 87 -11.79 -2.94 -1.99
CA HIS A 87 -11.70 -1.74 -1.15
C HIS A 87 -13.03 -1.38 -0.50
N GLU A 88 -14.13 -1.51 -1.23
CA GLU A 88 -15.49 -1.31 -0.68
C GLU A 88 -15.83 -2.38 0.37
N GLU A 89 -15.49 -3.64 0.09
CA GLU A 89 -15.67 -4.74 1.06
C GLU A 89 -14.90 -4.48 2.36
N LEU A 90 -13.64 -4.03 2.28
CA LEU A 90 -12.80 -3.74 3.44
C LEU A 90 -13.37 -2.65 4.35
N VAL A 91 -13.97 -1.60 3.77
CA VAL A 91 -14.58 -0.55 4.60
C VAL A 91 -15.97 -0.94 5.10
N SER A 92 -16.68 -1.83 4.39
CA SER A 92 -18.03 -2.28 4.78
C SER A 92 -18.07 -3.09 6.09
N VAL A 93 -16.95 -3.71 6.46
CA VAL A 93 -16.81 -4.48 7.70
C VAL A 93 -16.45 -3.61 8.92
N ALA A 94 -16.29 -2.30 8.73
CA ALA A 94 -16.06 -1.32 9.79
C ALA A 94 -17.37 -0.63 10.22
N PRO A 95 -17.50 -0.16 11.49
CA PRO A 95 -18.67 0.58 11.96
C PRO A 95 -18.88 1.91 11.22
N LEU A 96 -17.79 2.56 10.79
CA LEU A 96 -17.78 3.77 9.98
C LEU A 96 -16.67 3.63 8.94
N GLY A 97 -17.04 3.15 7.77
CA GLY A 97 -16.14 2.90 6.64
C GLY A 97 -16.26 3.98 5.57
N SER A 98 -15.15 4.45 5.03
CA SER A 98 -15.16 5.32 3.85
C SER A 98 -13.97 5.06 2.92
N VAL A 99 -14.23 5.14 1.62
CA VAL A 99 -13.21 5.12 0.57
C VAL A 99 -13.02 6.54 0.03
N LYS A 100 -11.77 6.99 -0.05
CA LYS A 100 -11.38 8.22 -0.74
C LYS A 100 -10.41 7.89 -1.87
N VAL A 101 -10.77 8.28 -3.08
CA VAL A 101 -9.95 8.01 -4.28
C VAL A 101 -9.23 9.29 -4.70
N ILE A 102 -7.90 9.21 -4.81
CA ILE A 102 -7.10 10.29 -5.38
C ILE A 102 -7.03 10.11 -6.88
N ALA A 103 -7.76 10.97 -7.61
CA ALA A 103 -7.85 10.92 -9.06
C ALA A 103 -6.46 10.98 -9.74
N ASP A 104 -6.33 10.24 -10.84
CA ASP A 104 -5.14 10.17 -11.70
C ASP A 104 -3.83 9.73 -11.03
N ALA A 105 -3.87 9.30 -9.76
CA ALA A 105 -2.70 8.81 -9.05
C ALA A 105 -2.43 7.33 -9.34
N LYS A 106 -1.14 6.97 -9.43
CA LYS A 106 -0.66 5.60 -9.25
C LYS A 106 -0.38 5.31 -7.77
N HIS A 107 -0.26 4.03 -7.41
CA HIS A 107 0.03 3.61 -6.04
C HIS A 107 1.32 4.21 -5.46
N THR A 108 2.42 4.20 -6.23
CA THR A 108 3.70 4.79 -5.84
C THR A 108 3.56 6.29 -5.57
N GLU A 109 2.75 6.97 -6.37
CA GLU A 109 2.55 8.41 -6.32
C GLU A 109 1.81 8.89 -5.08
N LEU A 110 1.01 8.04 -4.43
CA LEU A 110 0.27 8.40 -3.21
C LEU A 110 1.18 8.95 -2.11
N LEU A 111 2.44 8.48 -2.06
CA LEU A 111 3.40 8.87 -1.02
C LEU A 111 4.54 9.73 -1.54
N VAL A 112 4.97 9.54 -2.80
CA VAL A 112 6.20 10.17 -3.31
C VAL A 112 5.96 11.48 -4.06
N LYS A 113 4.75 11.75 -4.55
CA LYS A 113 4.40 13.02 -5.19
C LYS A 113 3.76 13.97 -4.19
N GLN A 114 4.30 15.17 -4.06
CA GLN A 114 3.82 16.17 -3.09
C GLN A 114 2.31 16.41 -3.18
N LYS A 115 1.78 16.62 -4.39
CA LYS A 115 0.35 16.92 -4.62
C LYS A 115 -0.57 15.82 -4.05
N THR A 116 -0.33 14.58 -4.43
CA THR A 116 -1.12 13.40 -4.04
C THR A 116 -0.91 13.07 -2.56
N ALA A 117 0.31 13.20 -2.04
CA ALA A 117 0.59 13.03 -0.61
C ALA A 117 -0.13 14.09 0.24
N THR A 118 -0.12 15.36 -0.16
CA THR A 118 -0.88 16.42 0.52
C THR A 118 -2.39 16.14 0.51
N GLN A 119 -2.92 15.64 -0.60
CA GLN A 119 -4.32 15.26 -0.70
C GLN A 119 -4.67 14.08 0.22
N ALA A 120 -3.82 13.05 0.28
CA ALA A 120 -4.00 11.92 1.20
C ALA A 120 -4.01 12.39 2.66
N VAL A 121 -3.12 13.32 3.03
CA VAL A 121 -3.09 13.94 4.36
C VAL A 121 -4.36 14.73 4.64
N SER A 122 -4.91 15.46 3.65
CA SER A 122 -6.20 16.16 3.82
C SER A 122 -7.31 15.19 4.20
N TYR A 123 -7.46 14.09 3.45
CA TYR A 123 -8.47 13.08 3.74
C TYR A 123 -8.30 12.45 5.12
N ALA A 124 -7.06 12.14 5.51
CA ALA A 124 -6.79 11.62 6.85
C ALA A 124 -7.16 12.63 7.95
N ARG A 125 -6.86 13.92 7.75
CA ARG A 125 -7.22 14.99 8.70
C ARG A 125 -8.72 15.20 8.81
N GLU A 126 -9.43 15.23 7.69
CA GLU A 126 -10.90 15.34 7.64
C GLU A 126 -11.54 14.19 8.41
N PHE A 127 -11.12 12.95 8.13
CA PHE A 127 -11.64 11.77 8.82
C PHE A 127 -11.37 11.81 10.33
N LEU A 128 -10.15 12.19 10.76
CA LEU A 128 -9.84 12.32 12.18
C LEU A 128 -10.66 13.42 12.87
N HIS A 129 -10.96 14.51 12.17
CA HIS A 129 -11.83 15.58 12.69
C HIS A 129 -13.26 15.09 12.89
N GLU A 130 -13.83 14.41 11.89
CA GLU A 130 -15.17 13.82 11.97
C GLU A 130 -15.29 12.81 13.12
N MET A 131 -14.23 12.04 13.39
CA MET A 131 -14.19 11.12 14.53
C MET A 131 -14.12 11.84 15.88
N GLY A 132 -13.34 12.93 15.97
CA GLY A 132 -13.25 13.74 17.19
C GLY A 132 -14.55 14.47 17.51
N GLU A 133 -15.29 14.93 16.51
CA GLU A 133 -16.61 15.55 16.69
C GLU A 133 -17.68 14.50 17.05
N GLY A 134 -17.66 13.33 16.40
CA GLY A 134 -18.59 12.24 16.68
C GLY A 134 -18.44 11.56 18.04
N GLU A 135 -17.27 11.69 18.69
CA GLU A 135 -17.06 11.26 20.09
C GLU A 135 -17.60 12.27 21.12
N LEU A 136 -17.76 13.55 20.76
CA LEU A 136 -18.31 14.59 21.64
C LEU A 136 -19.84 14.59 21.68
N GLU A 137 -20.51 13.97 20.70
CA GLU A 137 -21.96 13.89 20.59
C GLU A 137 -22.57 12.57 21.14
N ARG A 138 -21.75 11.63 21.63
CA ARG A 138 -22.18 10.36 22.25
C ARG A 138 -21.99 10.36 23.76
#